data_AF-A0A6P0X3J5-F1
#
_entry.id   AF-A0A6P0X3J5-F1
#
_cell.length_a   1.000
_cell.length_b   1.000
_cell.length_c   1.000
_cell.angle_alpha   90.00
_cell.angle_beta   90.00
_cell.angle_gamma   90.00
#
_symmetry.space_group_name_H-M   'P 1'
#
loop_
_entity.id
_entity.type
_entity.pdbx_description
1 polymer ?
#
loop_
_entity_poly.entity_id
_entity_poly.type
_entity_poly.pdbx_seq_one_letter_code
_entity_poly.pdbx_strand_id
1 'polypeptide(L)'
;MISSRFDLKIIPIKDHVAVIAESAFGEAAVKITQDFFSQMIEESKYLRVSYKRLITYPHLKRDIEPKLQLFGSKLFNGIFKDDILTLFNRTVGGSENSQIDLRLILGSSYLNSIQWEVMRCHNEYLGLRHNIIRQPFVPRPINIPVKTRKQLHILIVAVDPISSRLLPVLEQEHQALVQFLESFGEQVRVSTCWQHEATVERIKEILFEGVDIFHFTGHGFLNIETPLDSSLVVWRDEANNSCGNSSNREHFGQLSIRLLNSLAANHNLGLCFLNTCDLANAVETEILSELFSHNNGTPNVNINDSEFVNMAHKLTEAGVPAIVATNHAITYRASYRLSKRFYTSLIKYGKRIDQALRD
;
A
#
# COMPACT_ATOMS: atom_id res chain seq x y z
N MET A 1 11.44 -8.39 -29.48
CA MET A 1 10.26 -7.73 -28.89
C MET A 1 10.77 -6.62 -28.00
N ILE A 2 10.42 -5.37 -28.28
CA ILE A 2 10.94 -4.21 -27.53
C ILE A 2 10.27 -4.21 -26.16
N SER A 3 11.08 -4.08 -25.10
CA SER A 3 10.59 -4.09 -23.71
C SER A 3 9.49 -3.06 -23.50
N SER A 4 8.32 -3.46 -22.99
CA SER A 4 7.21 -2.57 -22.63
C SER A 4 7.45 -1.79 -21.34
N ARG A 5 8.70 -1.67 -20.91
CA ARG A 5 9.07 -1.04 -19.63
C ARG A 5 9.48 0.42 -19.84
N PHE A 6 8.96 1.27 -18.97
CA PHE A 6 9.32 2.68 -18.88
C PHE A 6 9.70 2.99 -17.44
N ASP A 7 10.99 3.20 -17.20
CA ASP A 7 11.49 3.58 -15.89
C ASP A 7 11.49 5.09 -15.78
N LEU A 8 10.97 5.61 -14.67
CA LEU A 8 10.96 7.03 -14.34
C LEU A 8 11.59 7.22 -12.96
N LYS A 9 12.85 7.65 -12.95
CA LYS A 9 13.61 7.97 -11.74
C LYS A 9 13.31 9.41 -11.33
N ILE A 10 12.92 9.61 -10.08
CA ILE A 10 12.60 10.93 -9.51
C ILE A 10 13.50 11.13 -8.30
N ILE A 11 14.55 11.93 -8.48
CA ILE A 11 15.66 12.06 -7.53
C ILE A 11 15.74 13.50 -7.05
N PRO A 12 15.42 13.79 -5.78
CA PRO A 12 15.62 15.11 -5.20
C PRO A 12 17.10 15.46 -5.16
N ILE A 13 17.44 16.64 -5.68
CA ILE A 13 18.77 17.28 -5.60
C ILE A 13 18.58 18.62 -4.88
N LYS A 14 19.66 19.21 -4.35
CA LYS A 14 19.63 20.40 -3.49
C LYS A 14 18.68 21.52 -3.94
N ASP A 15 18.66 21.85 -5.25
CA ASP A 15 17.90 22.99 -5.77
C ASP A 15 16.78 22.60 -6.78
N HIS A 16 16.68 21.32 -7.13
CA HIS A 16 15.70 20.82 -8.10
C HIS A 16 15.50 19.32 -7.92
N VAL A 17 14.48 18.76 -8.58
CA VAL A 17 14.31 17.32 -8.69
C VAL A 17 14.70 16.91 -10.10
N ALA A 18 15.66 15.98 -10.21
CA ALA A 18 16.01 15.36 -11.47
C ALA A 18 14.99 14.26 -11.77
N VAL A 19 14.38 14.34 -12.95
CA VAL A 19 13.50 13.31 -13.49
C VAL A 19 14.19 12.70 -14.70
N ILE A 20 14.49 11.41 -14.62
CA ILE A 20 15.21 10.66 -15.64
C ILE A 20 14.32 9.51 -16.09
N ALA A 21 14.02 9.46 -17.37
CA ALA A 21 13.22 8.42 -18.01
C ALA A 21 14.12 7.50 -18.83
N GLU A 22 13.92 6.19 -18.70
CA GLU A 22 14.65 5.16 -19.45
C GLU A 22 13.65 4.17 -20.05
N SER A 23 13.87 3.81 -21.31
CA SER A 23 13.13 2.75 -22.00
C SER A 23 14.03 2.06 -23.01
N ALA A 24 13.49 1.07 -23.72
CA ALA A 24 14.22 0.46 -24.84
C ALA A 24 14.45 1.41 -26.03
N PHE A 25 13.82 2.59 -26.05
CA PHE A 25 14.00 3.63 -27.07
C PHE A 25 15.03 4.71 -26.70
N GLY A 26 15.70 4.58 -25.55
CA GLY A 26 16.73 5.51 -25.08
C GLY A 26 16.44 6.08 -23.69
N GLU A 27 17.12 7.18 -23.39
CA GLU A 27 17.04 7.91 -22.12
C GLU A 27 16.68 9.37 -22.38
N ALA A 28 15.92 9.97 -21.47
CA ALA A 28 15.61 11.39 -21.47
C ALA A 28 15.63 11.91 -20.03
N ALA A 29 16.07 13.15 -19.83
CA ALA A 29 16.13 13.73 -18.50
C ALA A 29 15.65 15.18 -18.49
N VAL A 30 15.01 15.57 -17.40
CA VAL A 30 14.51 16.93 -17.20
C VAL A 30 14.68 17.35 -15.75
N LYS A 31 14.90 18.65 -15.54
CA LYS A 31 14.93 19.28 -14.22
C LYS A 31 13.57 19.90 -13.93
N ILE A 32 13.03 19.60 -12.76
CA ILE A 32 11.76 20.14 -12.29
C ILE A 32 12.00 20.82 -10.93
N THR A 33 11.29 21.91 -10.66
CA THR A 33 11.43 22.65 -9.40
C THR A 33 10.97 21.81 -8.22
N GLN A 34 11.57 22.00 -7.05
CA GLN A 34 11.08 21.34 -5.82
C GLN A 34 9.66 21.78 -5.49
N ASP A 35 9.32 23.05 -5.74
CA ASP A 35 7.98 23.62 -5.51
C ASP A 35 6.87 22.83 -6.21
N PHE A 36 7.12 22.33 -7.42
CA PHE A 36 6.16 21.48 -8.12
C PHE A 36 5.84 20.22 -7.31
N PHE A 37 6.85 19.50 -6.80
CA PHE A 37 6.63 18.29 -6.02
C PHE A 37 6.02 18.60 -4.66
N SER A 38 6.45 19.67 -3.99
CA SER A 38 5.84 20.15 -2.74
C SER A 38 4.34 20.40 -2.93
N GLN A 39 3.95 21.05 -4.03
CA GLN A 39 2.56 21.26 -4.38
C GLN A 39 1.81 19.96 -4.69
N MET A 40 2.42 19.01 -5.43
CA MET A 40 1.78 17.71 -5.72
C MET A 40 1.58 16.87 -4.47
N ILE A 41 2.49 16.95 -3.50
CA ILE A 41 2.35 16.33 -2.18
C ILE A 41 1.18 16.94 -1.42
N GLU A 42 1.10 18.28 -1.39
CA GLU A 42 0.02 18.99 -0.69
C GLU A 42 -1.35 18.70 -1.32
N GLU A 43 -1.48 18.80 -2.64
CA GLU A 43 -2.71 18.46 -3.36
C GLU A 43 -3.10 16.99 -3.17
N SER A 44 -2.12 16.08 -3.15
CA SER A 44 -2.36 14.66 -2.83
C SER A 44 -2.92 14.46 -1.42
N LYS A 45 -2.52 15.27 -0.43
CA LYS A 45 -3.09 15.24 0.92
C LYS A 45 -4.56 15.68 0.90
N TYR A 46 -4.88 16.81 0.25
CA TYR A 46 -6.27 17.27 0.15
C TYR A 46 -7.18 16.28 -0.58
N LEU A 47 -6.68 15.61 -1.62
CA LEU A 47 -7.43 14.58 -2.33
C LEU A 47 -7.74 13.37 -1.43
N ARG A 48 -6.79 12.93 -0.58
CA ARG A 48 -7.05 11.84 0.38
C ARG A 48 -8.18 12.18 1.34
N VAL A 49 -8.15 13.38 1.91
CA VAL A 49 -9.24 13.88 2.79
C VAL A 49 -10.57 13.89 2.04
N SER A 50 -10.54 14.27 0.76
CA SER A 50 -11.74 14.28 -0.09
C SER A 50 -12.28 12.87 -0.35
N TYR A 51 -11.42 11.88 -0.62
CA TYR A 51 -11.83 10.49 -0.79
C TYR A 51 -12.40 9.88 0.50
N LYS A 52 -11.79 10.21 1.64
CA LYS A 52 -12.31 9.80 2.94
C LYS A 52 -13.74 10.28 3.16
N ARG A 53 -14.04 11.52 2.75
CA ARG A 53 -15.42 12.04 2.75
C ARG A 53 -16.35 11.30 1.80
N LEU A 54 -15.87 10.74 0.68
CA LEU A 54 -16.71 9.95 -0.23
C LEU A 54 -17.18 8.63 0.37
N ILE A 55 -16.43 8.05 1.31
CA ILE A 55 -16.84 6.84 2.02
C ILE A 55 -18.14 7.12 2.78
N THR A 56 -18.21 8.26 3.47
CA THR A 56 -19.38 8.69 4.26
C THR A 56 -20.46 9.34 3.40
N TYR A 57 -20.05 10.09 2.37
CA TYR A 57 -20.93 10.91 1.53
C TYR A 57 -20.69 10.65 0.03
N PRO A 58 -21.14 9.50 -0.51
CA PRO A 58 -20.87 9.13 -1.91
C PRO A 58 -21.41 10.12 -2.95
N HIS A 59 -22.42 10.91 -2.61
CA HIS A 59 -23.00 11.92 -3.49
C HIS A 59 -22.03 13.06 -3.84
N LEU A 60 -21.00 13.30 -3.01
CA LEU A 60 -19.94 14.30 -3.27
C LEU A 60 -19.01 13.91 -4.43
N LYS A 61 -19.17 12.73 -5.03
CA LYS A 61 -18.34 12.27 -6.16
C LYS A 61 -18.30 13.28 -7.31
N ARG A 62 -19.42 13.94 -7.60
CA ARG A 62 -19.51 14.95 -8.67
C ARG A 62 -18.61 16.16 -8.44
N ASP A 63 -18.30 16.47 -7.18
CA ASP A 63 -17.45 17.62 -6.81
C ASP A 63 -15.96 17.28 -6.75
N ILE A 64 -15.64 15.99 -6.59
CA ILE A 64 -14.27 15.49 -6.43
C ILE A 64 -13.67 15.07 -7.77
N GLU A 65 -14.46 14.48 -8.66
CA GLU A 65 -13.99 14.01 -9.97
C GLU A 65 -13.28 15.12 -10.79
N PRO A 66 -13.82 16.34 -10.93
CA PRO A 66 -13.12 17.41 -11.68
C PRO A 66 -11.78 17.81 -11.05
N LYS A 67 -11.72 17.83 -9.71
CA LYS A 67 -10.48 18.14 -8.97
C LYS A 67 -9.42 17.07 -9.20
N LEU A 68 -9.85 15.81 -9.21
CA LEU A 68 -8.98 14.68 -9.48
C LEU A 68 -8.45 14.72 -10.92
N GLN A 69 -9.31 15.01 -11.90
CA GLN A 69 -8.90 15.15 -13.29
C GLN A 69 -7.91 16.29 -13.49
N LEU A 70 -8.12 17.43 -12.83
CA LEU A 70 -7.22 18.58 -12.86
C LEU A 70 -5.86 18.22 -12.25
N PHE A 71 -5.85 17.64 -11.05
CA PHE A 71 -4.64 17.17 -10.38
C PHE A 71 -3.87 16.17 -11.25
N GLY A 72 -4.55 15.16 -11.78
CA GLY A 72 -3.96 14.13 -12.61
C GLY A 72 -3.31 14.69 -13.89
N SER A 73 -3.98 15.64 -14.53
CA SER A 73 -3.46 16.29 -15.75
C SER A 73 -2.27 17.18 -15.43
N LYS A 74 -2.33 17.90 -14.30
CA LYS A 74 -1.21 18.74 -13.81
C LYS A 74 0.01 17.90 -13.46
N LEU A 75 -0.18 16.78 -12.77
CA LEU A 75 0.89 15.86 -12.39
C LEU A 75 1.57 15.26 -13.64
N PHE A 76 0.77 14.79 -14.61
CA PHE A 76 1.30 14.26 -15.86
C PHE A 76 2.07 15.33 -16.66
N ASN A 77 1.44 16.48 -16.94
CA ASN A 77 2.04 17.54 -17.77
C ASN A 77 3.30 18.16 -17.14
N GLY A 78 3.40 18.19 -15.82
CA GLY A 78 4.58 18.70 -15.13
C GLY A 78 5.82 17.82 -15.32
N ILE A 79 5.62 16.52 -15.51
CA ILE A 79 6.66 15.49 -15.53
C ILE A 79 6.96 15.01 -16.96
N PHE A 80 5.92 14.65 -17.70
CA PHE A 80 6.00 14.18 -19.07
C PHE A 80 5.95 15.36 -20.02
N LYS A 81 7.11 16.02 -20.15
CA LYS A 81 7.34 17.12 -21.10
C LYS A 81 8.57 16.85 -21.96
N ASP A 82 8.69 17.59 -23.06
CA ASP A 82 9.85 17.57 -23.96
C ASP A 82 10.27 16.14 -24.36
N ASP A 83 11.52 15.78 -24.15
CA ASP A 83 12.08 14.48 -24.54
C ASP A 83 11.49 13.32 -23.73
N ILE A 84 11.06 13.54 -22.48
CA ILE A 84 10.41 12.49 -21.67
C ILE A 84 9.05 12.14 -22.26
N LEU A 85 8.26 13.15 -22.67
CA LEU A 85 6.97 12.90 -23.32
C LEU A 85 7.16 12.16 -24.65
N THR A 86 8.15 12.56 -25.42
CA THR A 86 8.51 11.90 -26.69
C THR A 86 8.88 10.44 -26.46
N LEU A 87 9.73 10.16 -25.45
CA LEU A 87 10.13 8.81 -25.08
C LEU A 87 8.94 7.97 -24.59
N PHE A 88 8.06 8.56 -23.78
CA PHE A 88 6.84 7.90 -23.28
C PHE A 88 5.94 7.47 -24.43
N ASN A 89 5.63 8.40 -25.34
CA ASN A 89 4.77 8.12 -26.50
C ASN A 89 5.37 7.04 -27.42
N ARG A 90 6.70 7.06 -27.64
CA ARG A 90 7.40 6.01 -28.39
C ARG A 90 7.29 4.66 -27.69
N THR A 91 7.45 4.64 -26.37
CA THR A 91 7.36 3.41 -25.58
C THR A 91 5.96 2.82 -25.61
N VAL A 92 4.92 3.65 -25.46
CA VAL A 92 3.52 3.23 -25.60
C VAL A 92 3.26 2.72 -27.02
N GLY A 93 3.61 3.47 -28.06
CA GLY A 93 3.39 3.09 -29.46
C GLY A 93 4.18 1.86 -29.92
N GLY A 94 5.31 1.57 -29.27
CA GLY A 94 6.12 0.37 -29.52
C GLY A 94 5.67 -0.87 -28.76
N SER A 95 4.68 -0.78 -27.87
CA SER A 95 4.17 -1.91 -27.08
C SER A 95 2.98 -2.58 -27.77
N GLU A 96 2.89 -3.91 -27.69
CA GLU A 96 1.89 -4.71 -28.44
C GLU A 96 0.43 -4.28 -28.19
N ASN A 97 0.10 -3.89 -26.96
CA ASN A 97 -1.25 -3.49 -26.57
C ASN A 97 -1.36 -1.99 -26.23
N SER A 98 -0.36 -1.18 -26.58
CA SER A 98 -0.26 0.21 -26.09
C SER A 98 -0.32 0.31 -24.56
N GLN A 99 0.24 -0.71 -23.89
CA GLN A 99 0.32 -0.87 -22.45
C GLN A 99 1.77 -1.07 -22.04
N ILE A 100 2.17 -0.42 -20.95
CA ILE A 100 3.53 -0.41 -20.47
C ILE A 100 3.57 -0.72 -18.98
N ASP A 101 4.71 -1.19 -18.52
CA ASP A 101 5.09 -1.25 -17.11
C ASP A 101 5.82 0.06 -16.78
N LEU A 102 5.10 1.04 -16.20
CA LEU A 102 5.64 2.31 -15.72
C LEU A 102 6.19 2.14 -14.31
N ARG A 103 7.52 2.14 -14.19
CA ARG A 103 8.21 1.94 -12.92
C ARG A 103 8.73 3.26 -12.37
N LEU A 104 8.16 3.69 -11.27
CA LEU A 104 8.52 4.92 -10.55
C LEU A 104 9.62 4.60 -9.55
N ILE A 105 10.84 5.03 -9.84
CA ILE A 105 11.99 4.85 -8.96
C ILE A 105 12.15 6.12 -8.13
N LEU A 106 11.65 6.08 -6.90
CA LEU A 106 11.53 7.26 -6.05
C LEU A 106 12.75 7.39 -5.13
N GLY A 107 13.51 8.48 -5.31
CA GLY A 107 14.74 8.75 -4.57
C GLY A 107 14.54 9.24 -3.12
N SER A 108 13.29 9.44 -2.68
CA SER A 108 12.98 9.78 -1.29
C SER A 108 11.59 9.26 -0.90
N SER A 109 11.43 8.91 0.38
CA SER A 109 10.20 8.33 0.93
C SER A 109 8.99 9.26 0.78
N TYR A 110 9.18 10.59 0.95
CA TYR A 110 8.08 11.56 0.88
C TYR A 110 7.41 11.59 -0.51
N LEU A 111 8.11 11.21 -1.58
CA LEU A 111 7.56 11.16 -2.94
C LEU A 111 6.51 10.05 -3.08
N ASN A 112 6.50 9.05 -2.19
CA ASN A 112 5.42 8.07 -2.16
C ASN A 112 4.10 8.74 -1.76
N SER A 113 4.11 9.87 -1.05
CA SER A 113 2.86 10.56 -0.70
C SER A 113 2.12 11.17 -1.91
N ILE A 114 2.72 11.19 -3.10
CA ILE A 114 2.04 11.63 -4.33
C ILE A 114 1.15 10.49 -4.86
N GLN A 115 -0.06 10.84 -5.32
CA GLN A 115 -0.98 9.91 -5.97
C GLN A 115 -0.59 9.70 -7.44
N TRP A 116 0.48 8.95 -7.70
CA TRP A 116 0.98 8.72 -9.06
C TRP A 116 -0.02 8.03 -9.98
N GLU A 117 -0.87 7.17 -9.42
CA GLU A 117 -1.82 6.35 -10.17
C GLU A 117 -2.89 7.17 -10.89
N VAL A 118 -3.15 8.38 -10.40
CA VAL A 118 -4.17 9.28 -10.95
C VAL A 118 -3.60 10.27 -11.96
N MET A 119 -2.32 10.14 -12.36
CA MET A 119 -1.79 10.85 -13.53
C MET A 119 -2.74 10.66 -14.70
N ARG A 120 -3.01 11.75 -15.44
CA ARG A 120 -4.02 11.75 -16.50
C ARG A 120 -3.45 12.28 -17.80
N CYS A 121 -3.59 11.50 -18.86
CA CYS A 121 -3.12 11.83 -20.19
C CYS A 121 -4.23 11.49 -21.20
N HIS A 122 -4.48 12.37 -22.17
CA HIS A 122 -5.53 12.19 -23.18
C HIS A 122 -6.91 11.79 -22.60
N ASN A 123 -7.30 12.43 -21.51
CA ASN A 123 -8.53 12.15 -20.75
C ASN A 123 -8.62 10.78 -20.04
N GLU A 124 -7.58 9.96 -20.06
CA GLU A 124 -7.51 8.67 -19.37
C GLU A 124 -6.56 8.71 -18.16
N TYR A 125 -6.91 8.00 -17.09
CA TYR A 125 -6.00 7.81 -15.96
C TYR A 125 -4.96 6.74 -16.29
N LEU A 126 -3.68 7.07 -16.11
CA LEU A 126 -2.57 6.17 -16.41
C LEU A 126 -2.68 4.86 -15.63
N GLY A 127 -3.08 4.89 -14.35
CA GLY A 127 -3.22 3.69 -13.52
C GLY A 127 -4.33 2.73 -13.96
N LEU A 128 -5.26 3.18 -14.83
CA LEU A 128 -6.27 2.30 -15.43
C LEU A 128 -5.79 1.66 -16.73
N ARG A 129 -4.77 2.23 -17.38
CA ARG A 129 -4.27 1.79 -18.68
C ARG A 129 -2.95 1.04 -18.59
N HIS A 130 -2.07 1.47 -17.70
CA HIS A 130 -0.70 1.01 -17.55
C HIS A 130 -0.48 0.44 -16.16
N ASN A 131 0.47 -0.48 -16.03
CA ASN A 131 0.89 -0.96 -14.71
C ASN A 131 1.80 0.11 -14.11
N ILE A 132 1.46 0.60 -12.91
CA ILE A 132 2.29 1.58 -12.19
C ILE A 132 2.92 0.88 -10.98
N ILE A 133 4.25 0.83 -10.97
CA ILE A 133 5.02 0.14 -9.94
C ILE A 133 5.89 1.17 -9.23
N ARG A 134 5.72 1.29 -7.91
CA ARG A 134 6.57 2.13 -7.07
C ARG A 134 7.74 1.29 -6.57
N GLN A 135 8.95 1.67 -6.96
CA GLN A 135 10.17 1.03 -6.50
C GLN A 135 10.99 2.02 -5.67
N PRO A 136 11.24 1.75 -4.38
CA PRO A 136 12.13 2.58 -3.59
C PRO A 136 13.58 2.41 -4.09
N PHE A 137 14.40 3.44 -3.90
CA PHE A 137 15.82 3.39 -4.23
C PHE A 137 16.60 2.54 -3.22
N VAL A 138 16.40 1.21 -3.26
CA VAL A 138 17.01 0.25 -2.32
C VAL A 138 17.77 -0.81 -3.11
N PRO A 139 19.08 -0.98 -2.89
CA PRO A 139 19.92 -1.91 -3.64
C PRO A 139 19.91 -3.32 -3.05
N ARG A 140 18.76 -3.83 -2.59
CA ARG A 140 18.67 -5.22 -2.10
C ARG A 140 18.30 -6.14 -3.27
N PRO A 141 19.08 -7.20 -3.56
CA PRO A 141 18.63 -8.23 -4.48
C PRO A 141 17.35 -8.84 -3.90
N ILE A 142 16.27 -8.79 -4.68
CA ILE A 142 15.01 -9.41 -4.30
C ILE A 142 15.21 -10.92 -4.43
N ASN A 143 15.21 -11.63 -3.30
CA ASN A 143 15.13 -13.07 -3.31
C ASN A 143 13.73 -13.47 -3.77
N ILE A 144 13.59 -13.86 -5.03
CA ILE A 144 12.36 -14.42 -5.55
C ILE A 144 12.19 -15.78 -4.84
N PRO A 145 11.10 -16.00 -4.08
CA PRO A 145 10.86 -17.30 -3.46
C PRO A 145 10.95 -18.39 -4.54
N VAL A 146 11.81 -19.39 -4.31
CA VAL A 146 11.99 -20.48 -5.26
C VAL A 146 10.64 -21.17 -5.43
N LYS A 147 10.20 -21.39 -6.68
CA LYS A 147 8.97 -22.12 -7.09
C LYS A 147 8.96 -23.59 -6.61
N THR A 148 9.09 -23.81 -5.31
CA THR A 148 9.26 -25.13 -4.69
C THR A 148 7.96 -25.62 -4.06
N ARG A 149 7.08 -24.71 -3.64
CA ARG A 149 5.79 -25.06 -3.05
C ARG A 149 4.75 -25.27 -4.15
N LYS A 150 4.11 -26.45 -4.14
CA LYS A 150 2.99 -26.82 -5.03
C LYS A 150 1.68 -26.10 -4.65
N GLN A 151 1.59 -25.63 -3.41
CA GLN A 151 0.42 -24.98 -2.81
C GLN A 151 0.84 -23.61 -2.27
N LEU A 152 0.04 -22.58 -2.57
CA LEU A 152 0.23 -21.21 -2.11
C LEU A 152 -0.35 -21.07 -0.70
N HIS A 153 0.49 -20.73 0.29
CA HIS A 153 0.06 -20.53 1.66
C HIS A 153 -0.21 -19.04 1.93
N ILE A 154 -1.46 -18.72 2.24
CA ILE A 154 -1.94 -17.36 2.50
C ILE A 154 -2.36 -17.27 3.97
N LEU A 155 -1.76 -16.34 4.70
CA LEU A 155 -2.28 -15.91 6.01
C LEU A 155 -3.18 -14.70 5.82
N ILE A 156 -4.44 -14.81 6.27
CA ILE A 156 -5.41 -13.73 6.29
C ILE A 156 -5.63 -13.28 7.72
N VAL A 157 -5.22 -12.06 8.01
CA VAL A 157 -5.49 -11.38 9.28
C VAL A 157 -6.59 -10.36 9.04
N ALA A 158 -7.67 -10.44 9.82
CA ALA A 158 -8.74 -9.46 9.80
C ALA A 158 -9.09 -9.05 11.24
N VAL A 159 -8.85 -7.77 11.54
CA VAL A 159 -8.94 -7.25 12.91
C VAL A 159 -9.42 -5.80 12.90
N ASP A 160 -10.34 -5.47 13.81
CA ASP A 160 -10.76 -4.09 14.07
C ASP A 160 -10.90 -3.90 15.58
N PRO A 161 -9.78 -3.68 16.28
CA PRO A 161 -9.79 -3.59 17.73
C PRO A 161 -10.26 -2.21 18.22
N ILE A 162 -10.55 -1.28 17.30
CA ILE A 162 -10.86 0.13 17.58
C ILE A 162 -12.36 0.38 17.46
N SER A 163 -13.02 -0.18 16.43
CA SER A 163 -14.42 0.13 16.12
C SER A 163 -15.25 -1.13 15.98
N SER A 164 -16.15 -1.38 16.95
CA SER A 164 -17.04 -2.53 16.88
C SER A 164 -18.19 -2.37 15.88
N ARG A 165 -18.43 -1.15 15.38
CA ARG A 165 -19.62 -0.78 14.61
C ARG A 165 -19.74 -1.52 13.27
N LEU A 166 -18.62 -1.81 12.62
CA LEU A 166 -18.59 -2.48 11.33
C LEU A 166 -18.14 -3.93 11.39
N LEU A 167 -17.99 -4.50 12.60
CA LEU A 167 -17.61 -5.90 12.77
C LEU A 167 -18.47 -6.87 11.96
N PRO A 168 -19.82 -6.74 11.86
CA PRO A 168 -20.60 -7.66 11.04
C PRO A 168 -20.25 -7.62 9.55
N VAL A 169 -19.90 -6.44 9.03
CA VAL A 169 -19.47 -6.29 7.63
C VAL A 169 -18.08 -6.86 7.44
N LEU A 170 -17.15 -6.53 8.33
CA LEU A 170 -15.80 -7.08 8.29
C LEU A 170 -15.81 -8.62 8.40
N GLU A 171 -16.66 -9.19 9.26
CA GLU A 171 -16.83 -10.64 9.41
C GLU A 171 -17.36 -11.26 8.12
N GLN A 172 -18.43 -10.69 7.56
CA GLN A 172 -19.01 -11.17 6.31
C GLN A 172 -17.99 -11.16 5.17
N GLU A 173 -17.25 -10.06 5.00
CA GLU A 173 -16.25 -9.92 3.94
C GLU A 173 -15.02 -10.83 4.18
N HIS A 174 -14.61 -11.03 5.43
CA HIS A 174 -13.54 -11.97 5.81
C HIS A 174 -13.94 -13.42 5.47
N GLN A 175 -15.10 -13.87 5.93
CA GLN A 175 -15.62 -15.21 5.64
C GLN A 175 -15.77 -15.44 4.13
N ALA A 176 -16.31 -14.45 3.41
CA ALA A 176 -16.44 -14.53 1.96
C ALA A 176 -15.10 -14.62 1.22
N LEU A 177 -14.03 -14.00 1.75
CA LEU A 177 -12.69 -14.08 1.18
C LEU A 177 -12.04 -15.44 1.47
N VAL A 178 -12.16 -15.94 2.70
CA VAL A 178 -11.65 -17.26 3.12
C VAL A 178 -12.28 -18.35 2.25
N GLN A 179 -13.62 -18.40 2.19
CA GLN A 179 -14.35 -19.38 1.37
C GLN A 179 -13.97 -19.30 -0.11
N PHE A 180 -13.78 -18.08 -0.63
CA PHE A 180 -13.35 -17.88 -2.02
C PHE A 180 -11.93 -18.44 -2.25
N LEU A 181 -10.99 -18.20 -1.35
CA LEU A 181 -9.62 -18.70 -1.48
C LEU A 181 -9.55 -20.22 -1.31
N GLU A 182 -10.31 -20.79 -0.38
CA GLU A 182 -10.44 -22.24 -0.21
C GLU A 182 -11.06 -22.92 -1.43
N SER A 183 -11.89 -22.21 -2.22
CA SER A 183 -12.47 -22.74 -3.46
C SER A 183 -11.42 -23.07 -4.54
N PHE A 184 -10.18 -22.60 -4.41
CA PHE A 184 -9.07 -23.01 -5.28
C PHE A 184 -8.50 -24.41 -4.94
N GLY A 185 -8.99 -25.06 -3.88
CA GLY A 185 -8.65 -26.43 -3.50
C GLY A 185 -7.16 -26.58 -3.16
N GLU A 186 -6.55 -27.66 -3.63
CA GLU A 186 -5.14 -28.02 -3.32
C GLU A 186 -4.10 -26.97 -3.77
N GLN A 187 -4.49 -25.99 -4.59
CA GLN A 187 -3.61 -24.89 -5.00
C GLN A 187 -3.37 -23.87 -3.88
N VAL A 188 -4.26 -23.79 -2.89
CA VAL A 188 -4.20 -22.77 -1.83
C VAL A 188 -4.36 -23.43 -0.46
N ARG A 189 -3.54 -23.01 0.50
CA ARG A 189 -3.74 -23.25 1.93
C ARG A 189 -4.02 -21.91 2.59
N VAL A 190 -5.11 -21.81 3.33
CA VAL A 190 -5.48 -20.59 4.05
C VAL A 190 -5.24 -20.81 5.55
N SER A 191 -4.51 -19.88 6.17
CA SER A 191 -4.48 -19.70 7.62
C SER A 191 -5.18 -18.38 7.94
N THR A 192 -5.90 -18.32 9.06
CA THR A 192 -6.65 -17.13 9.45
C THR A 192 -6.33 -16.70 10.87
N CYS A 193 -6.27 -15.38 11.10
CA CYS A 193 -6.43 -14.81 12.44
C CYS A 193 -7.56 -13.79 12.41
N TRP A 194 -8.57 -14.01 13.26
CA TRP A 194 -9.78 -13.20 13.31
C TRP A 194 -9.93 -12.53 14.67
N GLN A 195 -10.12 -11.21 14.69
CA GLN A 195 -10.34 -10.42 15.91
C GLN A 195 -9.39 -10.83 17.05
N HIS A 196 -9.89 -11.23 18.22
CA HIS A 196 -9.09 -11.54 19.39
C HIS A 196 -8.02 -12.64 19.18
N GLU A 197 -8.14 -13.47 18.14
CA GLU A 197 -7.10 -14.45 17.77
C GLU A 197 -5.96 -13.83 16.95
N ALA A 198 -6.18 -12.64 16.35
CA ALA A 198 -5.15 -11.86 15.70
C ALA A 198 -4.31 -11.14 16.75
N THR A 199 -3.50 -11.91 17.48
CA THR A 199 -2.50 -11.39 18.40
C THR A 199 -1.11 -11.35 17.77
N VAL A 200 -0.18 -10.63 18.42
CA VAL A 200 1.21 -10.56 17.93
C VAL A 200 1.82 -11.96 17.93
N GLU A 201 1.65 -12.73 19.00
CA GLU A 201 2.30 -14.04 19.13
C GLU A 201 1.70 -15.02 18.12
N ARG A 202 0.37 -15.04 17.98
CA ARG A 202 -0.30 -15.95 17.05
C ARG A 202 0.06 -15.67 15.60
N ILE A 203 0.11 -14.40 15.20
CA ILE A 203 0.52 -14.02 13.84
C ILE A 203 1.98 -14.40 13.62
N LYS A 204 2.86 -14.16 14.60
CA LYS A 204 4.28 -14.57 14.51
C LYS A 204 4.42 -16.07 14.33
N GLU A 205 3.72 -16.89 15.12
CA GLU A 205 3.75 -18.35 15.01
C GLU A 205 3.45 -18.82 13.59
N ILE A 206 2.37 -18.32 12.99
CA ILE A 206 1.98 -18.70 11.63
C ILE A 206 3.00 -18.21 10.59
N LEU A 207 3.53 -16.99 10.76
CA LEU A 207 4.57 -16.47 9.88
C LEU A 207 5.88 -17.29 9.99
N PHE A 208 6.21 -17.80 11.19
CA PHE A 208 7.35 -18.70 11.43
C PHE A 208 7.17 -20.07 10.77
N GLU A 209 5.95 -20.62 10.73
CA GLU A 209 5.64 -21.84 9.96
C GLU A 209 5.87 -21.64 8.44
N GLY A 210 5.80 -20.38 7.99
CA GLY A 210 6.20 -19.93 6.68
C GLY A 210 5.04 -19.81 5.71
N VAL A 211 4.68 -18.57 5.37
CA VAL A 211 3.61 -18.23 4.42
C VAL A 211 4.19 -17.55 3.17
N ASP A 212 3.50 -17.68 2.04
CA ASP A 212 3.88 -17.03 0.79
C ASP A 212 3.29 -15.61 0.69
N ILE A 213 2.06 -15.45 1.21
CA ILE A 213 1.33 -14.18 1.21
C ILE A 213 0.82 -13.86 2.62
N PHE A 214 1.17 -12.68 3.11
CA PHE A 214 0.56 -12.08 4.30
C PHE A 214 -0.49 -11.05 3.88
N HIS A 215 -1.76 -11.37 4.09
CA HIS A 215 -2.89 -10.47 3.84
C HIS A 215 -3.38 -9.90 5.16
N PHE A 216 -3.30 -8.59 5.32
CA PHE A 216 -3.76 -7.89 6.50
C PHE A 216 -4.90 -6.93 6.16
N THR A 217 -6.01 -7.06 6.90
CA THR A 217 -7.11 -6.09 6.92
C THR A 217 -7.30 -5.57 8.34
N GLY A 218 -7.12 -4.27 8.53
CA GLY A 218 -7.25 -3.64 9.85
C GLY A 218 -6.61 -2.27 9.89
N HIS A 219 -6.09 -1.90 11.07
CA HIS A 219 -5.48 -0.59 11.31
C HIS A 219 -3.96 -0.68 11.38
N GLY A 220 -3.32 0.46 11.28
CA GLY A 220 -1.87 0.59 11.35
C GLY A 220 -1.49 1.94 11.90
N PHE A 221 -0.29 1.99 12.44
CA PHE A 221 0.25 3.08 13.19
C PHE A 221 1.62 3.46 12.60
N LEU A 222 1.86 4.75 12.40
CA LEU A 222 3.15 5.26 11.96
C LEU A 222 3.87 5.96 13.11
N ASN A 223 5.07 5.50 13.41
CA ASN A 223 6.01 6.23 14.23
C ASN A 223 6.93 7.08 13.33
N ILE A 224 6.74 8.40 13.34
CA ILE A 224 7.49 9.34 12.49
C ILE A 224 8.96 9.44 12.94
N GLU A 225 9.21 9.37 14.25
CA GLU A 225 10.55 9.47 14.85
C GLU A 225 11.35 8.20 14.60
N THR A 226 10.71 7.04 14.78
CA THR A 226 11.31 5.73 14.55
C THR A 226 10.47 4.92 13.55
N PRO A 227 10.61 5.17 12.24
CA PRO A 227 9.78 4.52 11.21
C PRO A 227 9.80 2.98 11.19
N LEU A 228 10.80 2.33 11.79
CA LEU A 228 10.86 0.88 11.94
C LEU A 228 9.94 0.34 13.04
N ASP A 229 9.49 1.21 13.95
CA ASP A 229 8.57 0.87 15.04
C ASP A 229 7.11 1.22 14.68
N SER A 230 6.87 1.77 13.48
CA SER A 230 5.55 1.75 12.85
C SER A 230 5.03 0.31 12.81
N SER A 231 3.73 0.12 12.97
CA SER A 231 3.15 -1.19 13.27
C SER A 231 1.76 -1.39 12.68
N LEU A 232 1.38 -2.64 12.44
CA LEU A 232 -0.02 -3.01 12.25
C LEU A 232 -0.65 -3.24 13.62
N VAL A 233 -1.85 -2.67 13.83
CA VAL A 233 -2.55 -2.75 15.11
C VAL A 233 -3.33 -4.06 15.15
N VAL A 234 -3.09 -4.84 16.19
CA VAL A 234 -3.67 -6.16 16.42
C VAL A 234 -4.12 -6.27 17.87
N TRP A 235 -4.72 -7.39 18.28
CA TRP A 235 -5.00 -7.61 19.69
C TRP A 235 -3.72 -7.93 20.46
N ARG A 236 -3.70 -7.56 21.74
CA ARG A 236 -2.63 -7.99 22.62
C ARG A 236 -2.83 -9.46 22.97
N ASP A 237 -1.74 -10.19 23.16
CA ASP A 237 -1.77 -11.49 23.79
C ASP A 237 -2.32 -11.37 25.22
N GLU A 238 -3.30 -12.20 25.57
CA GLU A 238 -3.81 -12.26 26.93
C GLU A 238 -2.69 -12.73 27.87
N ALA A 239 -2.05 -11.78 28.57
CA ALA A 239 -1.24 -12.13 29.72
C ALA A 239 -2.20 -12.63 30.80
N ASN A 240 -1.99 -13.84 31.33
CA ASN A 240 -2.71 -14.35 32.50
C ASN A 240 -2.98 -13.22 33.50
N ASN A 241 -4.26 -12.90 33.70
CA ASN A 241 -4.76 -11.76 34.45
C ASN A 241 -4.07 -11.60 35.82
N SER A 242 -3.23 -10.57 35.94
CA SER A 242 -2.96 -9.92 37.22
C SER A 242 -2.23 -8.60 37.02
N CYS A 243 -2.97 -7.56 36.67
CA CYS A 243 -2.80 -6.23 37.27
C CYS A 243 -3.94 -5.33 36.79
N GLY A 244 -4.81 -4.97 37.73
CA GLY A 244 -5.90 -4.05 37.49
C GLY A 244 -5.42 -2.62 37.22
N ASN A 245 -6.36 -1.85 36.68
CA ASN A 245 -6.29 -0.42 36.38
C ASN A 245 -5.21 -0.03 35.39
N SER A 246 -5.58 -0.02 34.12
CA SER A 246 -4.76 0.59 33.11
C SER A 246 -5.57 1.15 31.95
N SER A 247 -5.11 2.32 31.51
CA SER A 247 -5.58 3.05 30.34
C SER A 247 -5.83 2.15 29.13
N ASN A 248 -6.77 2.53 28.24
CA ASN A 248 -7.11 1.84 26.98
C ASN A 248 -5.90 1.37 26.12
N ARG A 249 -4.69 1.90 26.36
CA ARG A 249 -3.41 1.49 25.78
C ARG A 249 -2.99 0.03 26.05
N GLU A 250 -3.48 -0.59 27.13
CA GLU A 250 -3.02 -1.93 27.50
C GLU A 250 -3.71 -3.10 26.76
N HIS A 251 -4.63 -2.80 25.83
CA HIS A 251 -5.47 -3.81 25.17
C HIS A 251 -4.99 -4.22 23.77
N PHE A 252 -4.05 -3.49 23.16
CA PHE A 252 -3.65 -3.70 21.76
C PHE A 252 -2.20 -4.17 21.61
N GLY A 253 -1.99 -5.07 20.66
CA GLY A 253 -0.68 -5.52 20.21
C GLY A 253 -0.21 -4.72 19.01
N GLN A 254 1.11 -4.71 18.78
CA GLN A 254 1.74 -4.01 17.67
C GLN A 254 2.64 -4.95 16.88
N LEU A 255 2.25 -5.24 15.63
CA LEU A 255 3.10 -5.97 14.70
C LEU A 255 4.01 -4.98 13.97
N SER A 256 5.19 -4.70 14.52
CA SER A 256 6.10 -3.68 14.00
C SER A 256 6.72 -4.06 12.64
N ILE A 257 7.10 -3.04 11.86
CA ILE A 257 7.86 -3.23 10.61
C ILE A 257 9.17 -3.95 10.88
N ARG A 258 9.84 -3.67 12.00
CA ARG A 258 11.06 -4.36 12.43
C ARG A 258 10.85 -5.87 12.59
N LEU A 259 9.73 -6.27 13.18
CA LEU A 259 9.37 -7.68 13.32
C LEU A 259 9.07 -8.31 11.97
N LEU A 260 8.24 -7.68 11.14
CA LEU A 260 7.94 -8.15 9.78
C LEU A 260 9.19 -8.27 8.91
N ASN A 261 10.14 -7.34 9.05
CA ASN A 261 11.46 -7.39 8.41
C ASN A 261 12.25 -8.62 8.86
N SER A 262 12.35 -8.82 10.18
CA SER A 262 13.07 -9.96 10.74
C SER A 262 12.46 -11.30 10.30
N LEU A 263 11.14 -11.37 10.17
CA LEU A 263 10.44 -12.55 9.66
C LEU A 263 10.68 -12.73 8.16
N ALA A 264 10.55 -11.68 7.35
CA ALA A 264 10.77 -11.74 5.89
C ALA A 264 12.23 -12.06 5.51
N ALA A 265 13.20 -11.69 6.35
CA ALA A 265 14.60 -12.03 6.14
C ALA A 265 14.91 -13.51 6.42
N ASN A 266 14.18 -14.12 7.36
CA ASN A 266 14.42 -15.50 7.81
C ASN A 266 13.42 -16.52 7.23
N HIS A 267 12.31 -16.05 6.65
CA HIS A 267 11.24 -16.86 6.07
C HIS A 267 10.86 -16.30 4.70
N ASN A 268 10.37 -17.16 3.80
CA ASN A 268 10.02 -16.80 2.42
C ASN A 268 8.71 -15.99 2.31
N LEU A 269 8.61 -14.84 2.99
CA LEU A 269 7.48 -13.93 2.81
C LEU A 269 7.60 -13.21 1.47
N GLY A 270 6.87 -13.69 0.46
CA GLY A 270 6.96 -13.20 -0.91
C GLY A 270 6.14 -11.93 -1.18
N LEU A 271 4.96 -11.81 -0.57
CA LEU A 271 4.02 -10.71 -0.80
C LEU A 271 3.32 -10.30 0.50
N CYS A 272 3.28 -9.00 0.76
CA CYS A 272 2.36 -8.39 1.73
C CYS A 272 1.21 -7.70 1.01
N PHE A 273 -0.03 -8.03 1.37
CA PHE A 273 -1.24 -7.34 0.96
C PHE A 273 -1.80 -6.58 2.15
N LEU A 274 -1.66 -5.26 2.17
CA LEU A 274 -2.02 -4.39 3.29
C LEU A 274 -3.27 -3.57 2.96
N ASN A 275 -4.42 -4.09 3.34
CA ASN A 275 -5.72 -3.44 3.21
C ASN A 275 -6.09 -2.71 4.50
N THR A 276 -5.50 -1.54 4.71
CA THR A 276 -5.81 -0.77 5.91
C THR A 276 -7.05 0.09 5.69
N CYS A 277 -8.09 -0.20 6.49
CA CYS A 277 -9.38 0.45 6.40
C CYS A 277 -9.43 1.52 7.48
N ASP A 278 -9.29 2.80 7.12
CA ASP A 278 -9.58 3.89 8.05
C ASP A 278 -11.08 4.22 7.97
N LEU A 279 -11.78 4.03 9.07
CA LEU A 279 -13.19 4.36 9.21
C LEU A 279 -13.42 5.73 9.85
N ALA A 280 -12.64 6.73 9.46
CA ALA A 280 -13.10 8.11 9.34
C ALA A 280 -14.02 8.66 10.46
N ASN A 281 -13.61 8.52 11.72
CA ASN A 281 -14.09 9.36 12.81
C ASN A 281 -12.91 10.07 13.46
N ALA A 282 -13.06 11.39 13.67
CA ALA A 282 -12.10 12.19 14.44
C ALA A 282 -11.84 11.58 15.83
N VAL A 283 -12.86 10.96 16.42
CA VAL A 283 -12.79 10.23 17.70
C VAL A 283 -11.79 9.06 17.66
N GLU A 284 -11.74 8.29 16.57
CA GLU A 284 -10.82 7.15 16.45
C GLU A 284 -9.39 7.60 16.14
N THR A 285 -9.24 8.72 15.41
CA THR A 285 -7.94 9.39 15.21
C THR A 285 -7.41 9.99 16.52
N GLU A 286 -8.28 10.60 17.34
CA GLU A 286 -7.95 11.05 18.70
C GLU A 286 -7.59 9.88 19.61
N ILE A 287 -8.35 8.79 19.58
CA ILE A 287 -8.01 7.58 20.34
C ILE A 287 -6.66 7.03 19.88
N LEU A 288 -6.39 6.89 18.58
CA LEU A 288 -5.10 6.42 18.08
C LEU A 288 -3.93 7.34 18.47
N SER A 289 -4.11 8.66 18.36
CA SER A 289 -3.07 9.62 18.74
C SER A 289 -2.83 9.61 20.26
N GLU A 290 -3.91 9.54 21.05
CA GLU A 290 -3.85 9.37 22.50
C GLU A 290 -3.35 8.00 22.93
N LEU A 291 -3.46 6.94 22.14
CA LEU A 291 -2.94 5.61 22.51
C LEU A 291 -1.42 5.51 22.29
N PHE A 292 -0.87 6.25 21.32
CA PHE A 292 0.51 6.07 20.88
C PHE A 292 1.45 7.28 21.08
N SER A 293 0.95 8.42 21.60
CA SER A 293 1.79 9.58 21.98
C SER A 293 2.43 9.38 23.36
N HIS A 294 3.64 8.82 23.45
CA HIS A 294 4.48 8.87 24.67
C HIS A 294 5.98 8.66 24.40
N ASN A 295 6.60 9.55 23.61
CA ASN A 295 8.00 9.91 23.82
C ASN A 295 8.06 11.37 24.28
N ASN A 296 8.92 11.64 25.26
CA ASN A 296 9.03 12.93 25.95
C ASN A 296 9.30 14.08 24.97
N GLY A 297 8.35 15.01 24.90
CA GLY A 297 8.36 16.17 24.02
C GLY A 297 7.31 16.00 22.94
N THR A 298 6.12 16.56 23.16
CA THR A 298 5.00 16.52 22.21
C THR A 298 5.45 16.90 20.79
N PRO A 299 5.47 15.96 19.81
CA PRO A 299 5.28 16.34 18.44
C PRO A 299 3.76 16.38 18.24
N ASN A 300 3.26 17.38 17.52
CA ASN A 300 1.91 17.30 16.96
C ASN A 300 1.78 15.99 16.18
N VAL A 301 1.11 14.98 16.75
CA VAL A 301 0.72 13.76 16.03
C VAL A 301 -0.46 14.14 15.15
N ASN A 302 -0.16 14.87 14.07
CA ASN A 302 -1.03 14.92 12.91
C ASN A 302 -0.95 13.53 12.29
N ILE A 303 -1.86 12.63 12.69
CA ILE A 303 -2.14 11.40 11.96
C ILE A 303 -2.59 11.82 10.56
N ASN A 304 -1.63 11.97 9.65
CA ASN A 304 -1.87 12.39 8.29
C ASN A 304 -2.17 11.14 7.47
N ASP A 305 -3.20 11.19 6.63
CA ASP A 305 -3.58 10.09 5.73
C ASP A 305 -2.46 9.66 4.73
N SER A 306 -1.29 10.33 4.72
CA SER A 306 -0.10 9.98 3.93
C SER A 306 0.77 8.85 4.50
N GLU A 307 0.38 8.24 5.62
CA GLU A 307 1.32 7.49 6.48
C GLU A 307 1.48 5.99 6.14
N PHE A 308 0.46 5.30 5.62
CA PHE A 308 0.60 3.90 5.13
C PHE A 308 1.51 3.76 3.93
N VAL A 309 1.50 4.78 3.10
CA VAL A 309 2.36 4.87 1.93
C VAL A 309 3.84 4.83 2.34
N ASN A 310 4.14 5.32 3.54
CA ASN A 310 5.47 5.20 4.14
C ASN A 310 5.69 3.82 4.78
N MET A 311 4.66 3.16 5.35
CA MET A 311 4.79 1.79 5.87
C MET A 311 5.15 0.78 4.77
N ALA A 312 4.47 0.81 3.63
CA ALA A 312 4.83 -0.03 2.48
C ALA A 312 6.26 0.26 2.01
N HIS A 313 6.61 1.55 1.87
CA HIS A 313 7.99 1.94 1.53
C HIS A 313 9.03 1.36 2.51
N LYS A 314 8.75 1.42 3.82
CA LYS A 314 9.62 0.91 4.88
C LYS A 314 9.73 -0.61 4.89
N LEU A 315 8.64 -1.33 4.60
CA LEU A 315 8.65 -2.78 4.45
C LEU A 315 9.45 -3.22 3.21
N THR A 316 9.39 -2.46 2.11
CA THR A 316 10.22 -2.73 0.93
C THR A 316 11.70 -2.42 1.21
N GLU A 317 12.02 -1.31 1.90
CA GLU A 317 13.39 -1.03 2.40
C GLU A 317 13.90 -2.15 3.32
N ALA A 318 13.01 -2.73 4.11
CA ALA A 318 13.26 -3.88 4.95
C ALA A 318 13.46 -5.20 4.17
N GLY A 319 13.16 -5.25 2.87
CA GLY A 319 13.43 -6.41 2.02
C GLY A 319 12.23 -7.29 1.72
N VAL A 320 11.00 -6.87 2.03
CA VAL A 320 9.80 -7.53 1.51
C VAL A 320 9.77 -7.35 -0.02
N PRO A 321 9.71 -8.43 -0.82
CA PRO A 321 9.83 -8.36 -2.29
C PRO A 321 8.77 -7.52 -3.00
N ALA A 322 7.52 -7.66 -2.56
CA ALA A 322 6.38 -7.03 -3.17
C ALA A 322 5.34 -6.67 -2.10
N ILE A 323 4.72 -5.51 -2.28
CA ILE A 323 3.69 -5.01 -1.38
C ILE A 323 2.57 -4.41 -2.22
N VAL A 324 1.35 -4.87 -1.97
CA VAL A 324 0.13 -4.20 -2.42
C VAL A 324 -0.45 -3.50 -1.21
N ALA A 325 -0.64 -2.19 -1.30
CA ALA A 325 -1.17 -1.40 -0.20
C ALA A 325 -2.13 -0.32 -0.71
N THR A 326 -3.09 0.03 0.12
CA THR A 326 -4.01 1.14 -0.14
C THR A 326 -3.34 2.48 0.23
N ASN A 327 -3.44 3.48 -0.64
CA ASN A 327 -2.87 4.81 -0.39
C ASN A 327 -3.82 5.77 0.36
N HIS A 328 -5.04 5.32 0.64
CA HIS A 328 -6.08 6.02 1.39
C HIS A 328 -7.09 5.00 1.93
N ALA A 329 -7.98 5.45 2.81
CA ALA A 329 -9.09 4.68 3.34
C ALA A 329 -9.93 4.04 2.22
N ILE A 330 -10.29 2.77 2.39
CA ILE A 330 -11.27 2.08 1.55
C ILE A 330 -12.31 1.39 2.44
N THR A 331 -13.50 1.13 1.89
CA THR A 331 -14.52 0.35 2.61
C THR A 331 -14.16 -1.13 2.63
N TYR A 332 -14.61 -1.87 3.66
CA TYR A 332 -14.46 -3.33 3.71
C TYR A 332 -14.97 -4.03 2.43
N ARG A 333 -16.10 -3.57 1.90
CA ARG A 333 -16.66 -4.08 0.65
C ARG A 333 -15.78 -3.81 -0.58
N ALA A 334 -15.16 -2.63 -0.65
CA ALA A 334 -14.20 -2.32 -1.72
C ALA A 334 -12.93 -3.16 -1.58
N SER A 335 -12.44 -3.33 -0.35
CA SER A 335 -11.29 -4.19 -0.01
C SER A 335 -11.52 -5.64 -0.43
N TYR A 336 -12.68 -6.22 -0.11
CA TYR A 336 -13.04 -7.57 -0.56
C TYR A 336 -13.08 -7.68 -2.07
N ARG A 337 -13.73 -6.74 -2.76
CA ARG A 337 -13.84 -6.76 -4.23
C ARG A 337 -12.47 -6.68 -4.91
N LEU A 338 -11.60 -5.81 -4.42
CA LEU A 338 -10.22 -5.70 -4.88
C LEU A 338 -9.48 -7.03 -4.66
N SER A 339 -9.52 -7.55 -3.45
CA SER A 339 -8.84 -8.79 -3.06
C SER A 339 -9.31 -9.99 -3.89
N LYS A 340 -10.63 -10.14 -4.05
CA LYS A 340 -11.22 -11.22 -4.86
C LYS A 340 -10.75 -11.18 -6.30
N ARG A 341 -10.76 -9.99 -6.93
CA ARG A 341 -10.27 -9.83 -8.31
C ARG A 341 -8.78 -10.11 -8.42
N PHE A 342 -8.00 -9.51 -7.52
CA PHE A 342 -6.56 -9.72 -7.45
C PHE A 342 -6.19 -11.20 -7.36
N TYR A 343 -6.76 -11.94 -6.40
CA TYR A 343 -6.48 -13.36 -6.23
C TYR A 343 -7.04 -14.22 -7.37
N THR A 344 -8.16 -13.83 -7.98
CA THR A 344 -8.63 -14.48 -9.22
C THR A 344 -7.55 -14.36 -10.30
N SER A 345 -7.04 -13.16 -10.54
CA SER A 345 -6.03 -12.92 -11.56
C SER A 345 -4.69 -13.59 -11.27
N LEU A 346 -4.26 -13.54 -10.00
CA LEU A 346 -3.01 -14.14 -9.56
C LEU A 346 -3.06 -15.67 -9.62
N ILE A 347 -4.08 -16.29 -9.02
CA ILE A 347 -4.14 -17.75 -8.81
C ILE A 347 -4.75 -18.44 -10.02
N LYS A 348 -5.93 -17.98 -10.49
CA LYS A 348 -6.64 -18.65 -11.59
C LYS A 348 -5.99 -18.40 -12.95
N TYR A 349 -5.55 -17.17 -13.19
CA TYR A 349 -5.00 -16.77 -14.50
C TYR A 349 -3.48 -16.70 -14.52
N GLY A 350 -2.80 -16.95 -13.40
CA GLY A 350 -1.34 -16.95 -13.31
C GLY A 350 -0.69 -15.61 -13.65
N LYS A 351 -1.43 -14.49 -13.50
CA LYS A 351 -0.94 -13.15 -13.86
C LYS A 351 0.12 -12.68 -12.86
N ARG A 352 1.01 -11.81 -13.33
CA ARG A 352 1.95 -11.11 -12.44
C ARG A 352 1.19 -10.22 -11.45
N ILE A 353 1.77 -9.92 -10.29
CA ILE A 353 1.16 -9.09 -9.23
C ILE A 353 0.66 -7.74 -9.77
N ASP A 354 1.47 -7.07 -10.59
CA ASP A 354 1.13 -5.77 -11.18
C ASP A 354 -0.03 -5.86 -12.19
N GLN A 355 -0.09 -6.94 -12.96
CA GLN A 355 -1.21 -7.19 -13.88
C GLN A 355 -2.48 -7.58 -13.13
N ALA A 356 -2.36 -8.36 -12.06
CA ALA A 356 -3.48 -8.79 -11.23
C ALA A 356 -4.14 -7.64 -10.46
N LEU A 357 -3.39 -6.59 -10.12
CA LEU A 357 -3.93 -5.40 -9.44
C LEU A 357 -4.76 -4.51 -10.37
N ARG A 358 -4.49 -4.55 -11.68
CA ARG A 358 -5.16 -3.71 -12.69
C ARG A 358 -6.53 -4.25 -13.11
N ASP A 359 -6.72 -5.57 -13.11
CA ASP A 359 -7.99 -6.22 -13.52
C ASP A 359 -9.12 -6.05 -12.47
#